data_AF-A0A3Q3BAV9-F1
#
_entry.id   AF-A0A3Q3BAV9-F1
#
_cell.length_a   1.000
_cell.length_b   1.000
_cell.length_c   1.000
_cell.angle_alpha   90.00
_cell.angle_beta   90.00
_cell.angle_gamma   90.00
#
_symmetry.space_group_name_H-M   'P 1'
#
loop_
_entity.id
_entity.type
_entity.pdbx_description
1 polymer ?
#
loop_
_entity_poly.entity_id
_entity_poly.type
_entity_poly.pdbx_seq_one_letter_code
_entity_poly.pdbx_strand_id
1 'polypeptide(L)' 'MDENSLNNSNVKVAVRVRPMNRREKELKTKCVVEMEGNQTILYPAISHLNKGDPR' A
#
# COMPACT_ATOMS: atom_id res chain seq x y z
N MET A 1 -26.67 16.62 19.70
CA MET A 1 -26.86 16.10 18.34
C MET A 1 -25.83 15.01 18.15
N ASP A 2 -26.27 13.78 18.38
CA ASP A 2 -25.41 12.59 18.32
C ASP A 2 -25.21 12.20 16.85
N GLU A 3 -24.18 12.78 16.22
CA GLU A 3 -23.60 12.41 14.91
C GLU A 3 -22.96 11.00 14.95
N ASN A 4 -23.55 10.05 15.66
CA ASN A 4 -23.01 8.70 15.83
C ASN A 4 -24.02 7.60 15.46
N SER A 5 -25.30 7.94 15.22
CA SER A 5 -26.35 6.95 14.92
C SER A 5 -26.57 6.64 13.43
N LEU A 6 -25.98 7.37 12.48
CA LEU A 6 -26.12 7.05 11.04
C LEU A 6 -25.09 6.05 10.49
N ASN A 7 -24.03 5.70 11.24
CA ASN A 7 -22.89 4.93 10.72
C ASN A 7 -22.75 3.50 11.26
N ASN A 8 -23.68 3.00 12.07
CA ASN A 8 -23.60 1.65 12.65
C ASN A 8 -23.73 0.50 11.62
N SER A 9 -24.06 0.81 10.37
CA SER A 9 -24.25 -0.17 9.29
C SER A 9 -23.07 -0.28 8.32
N ASN A 10 -22.06 0.59 8.43
CA ASN A 10 -20.94 0.61 7.50
C ASN A 10 -19.84 -0.38 7.94
N VAL A 11 -19.36 -1.19 6.99
CA VAL A 11 -18.23 -2.11 7.23
C VAL A 11 -16.96 -1.28 7.45
N LYS A 12 -16.29 -1.51 8.58
CA LYS A 12 -15.00 -0.87 8.88
C LYS A 12 -13.88 -1.63 8.19
N VAL A 13 -13.08 -0.92 7.40
CA VAL A 13 -11.93 -1.47 6.67
C VAL A 13 -10.65 -0.85 7.22
N ALA A 14 -9.60 -1.65 7.34
CA ALA A 14 -8.27 -1.19 7.72
C ALA A 14 -7.22 -1.77 6.77
N VAL A 15 -6.18 -0.99 6.50
CA VAL A 15 -5.03 -1.40 5.70
C VAL A 15 -3.81 -1.54 6.61
N ARG A 16 -3.07 -2.64 6.48
CA ARG A 16 -1.81 -2.87 7.21
C ARG A 16 -0.68 -3.08 6.23
N VAL A 17 0.22 -2.10 6.15
CA VAL A 17 1.46 -2.23 5.37
C VAL A 17 2.51 -2.92 6.22
N ARG A 18 3.05 -4.05 5.75
CA ARG A 18 4.20 -4.70 6.42
C ARG A 18 5.49 -3.92 6.12
N PRO A 19 6.47 -3.90 7.04
CA PRO A 19 7.78 -3.39 6.71
C PRO A 19 8.47 -4.27 5.65
N MET A 20 9.44 -3.67 4.95
CA MET A 20 10.30 -4.37 4.00
C MET A 20 11.11 -5.45 4.71
N ASN A 21 11.09 -6.65 4.16
CA ASN A 21 11.81 -7.81 4.67
C ASN A 21 13.31 -7.72 4.34
N ARG A 22 14.11 -8.64 4.91
CA ARG A 22 15.57 -8.64 4.74
C ARG A 22 15.98 -8.69 3.26
N ARG A 23 15.36 -9.58 2.48
CA ARG A 23 15.67 -9.76 1.04
C ARG A 23 15.42 -8.48 0.25
N GLU A 24 14.29 -7.82 0.49
CA GLU A 24 13.91 -6.57 -0.19
C GLU A 24 14.90 -5.44 0.10
N LYS A 25 15.41 -5.36 1.34
CA LYS A 25 16.45 -4.40 1.73
C LYS A 25 17.80 -4.72 1.08
N GLU A 26 18.22 -5.99 1.11
CA GLU A 26 19.47 -6.46 0.52
C GLU A 26 19.52 -6.23 -1.00
N LEU A 27 18.41 -6.51 -1.69
CA LEU A 27 18.27 -6.31 -3.14
C LEU A 27 17.89 -4.87 -3.52
N LYS A 28 17.85 -3.92 -2.56
CA LYS A 28 17.49 -2.51 -2.78
C LYS A 28 16.18 -2.34 -3.57
N THR A 29 15.19 -3.18 -3.28
CA THR A 29 13.88 -3.13 -3.93
C THR A 29 13.17 -1.83 -3.57
N LYS A 30 12.62 -1.14 -4.57
CA LYS A 30 11.84 0.09 -4.36
C LYS A 30 10.56 -0.23 -3.59
N CYS A 31 10.34 0.42 -2.45
CA CYS A 31 9.03 0.41 -1.79
C CYS A 31 8.08 1.30 -2.58
N VAL A 32 6.95 0.74 -3.03
CA VAL A 32 5.96 1.44 -3.84
C VAL A 32 4.68 1.76 -3.08
N VAL A 33 4.60 1.37 -1.81
CA VAL A 33 3.44 1.63 -0.95
C VAL A 33 3.84 2.63 0.12
N GLU A 34 3.03 3.68 0.27
CA GLU A 34 3.16 4.70 1.31
C GLU A 34 1.81 4.91 1.98
N MET A 35 1.83 5.29 3.26
CA MET A 35 0.64 5.63 4.04
C MET A 35 0.71 7.11 4.41
N GLU A 36 -0.30 7.88 4.01
CA GLU A 36 -0.47 9.28 4.40
C GLU A 36 -1.77 9.38 5.21
N GLY A 37 -1.66 9.41 6.54
CA GLY A 37 -2.81 9.34 7.44
C GLY A 37 -3.62 8.05 7.23
N ASN A 38 -4.88 8.20 6.80
CA ASN A 38 -5.79 7.09 6.50
C ASN A 38 -5.78 6.68 5.01
N GLN A 39 -4.98 7.35 4.18
CA GLN A 39 -4.89 7.08 2.75
C GLN A 39 -3.66 6.20 2.45
N THR A 40 -3.85 5.21 1.58
CA THR A 40 -2.75 4.40 1.03
C THR A 40 -2.41 4.91 -0.36
N ILE A 41 -1.16 5.30 -0.58
CA ILE A 41 -0.63 5.74 -1.87
C ILE A 41 0.15 4.58 -2.48
N LEU A 42 -0.23 4.20 -3.70
CA LEU A 42 0.49 3.21 -4.50
C LEU A 42 1.21 3.91 -5.64
N TYR A 43 2.53 3.92 -5.60
CA TYR A 43 3.36 4.45 -6.67
C TYR A 43 3.48 3.44 -7.82
N PRO A 44 3.56 3.93 -9.08
CA PRO A 44 3.86 3.07 -10.22
C PRO A 44 5.21 2.34 -10.04
N ALA A 45 5.24 1.05 -10.37
CA ALA A 45 6.43 0.20 -10.25
C ALA A 45 7.52 0.46 -11.31
N ILE A 46 7.35 1.47 -12.18
CA ILE A 46 8.18 1.69 -13.37
C ILE A 46 9.57 2.23 -13.03
N SER A 47 10.55 1.34 -13.05
CA SER A 47 11.93 1.61 -13.49
C SER A 47 12.35 0.42 -14.37
N HIS A 48 12.13 0.53 -15.69
CA HIS A 48 12.71 -0.32 -16.74
C HIS A 48 12.66 -1.86 -16.56
N LEU A 49 11.50 -2.50 -16.79
CA LEU A 49 11.53 -3.79 -17.49
C LEU A 49 11.51 -3.47 -18.98
N ASN A 50 12.69 -3.30 -19.57
CA ASN A 50 12.81 -3.27 -21.02
C ASN A 50 12.09 -4.52 -21.57
N LYS A 51 11.24 -4.30 -22.57
CA LYS A 51 10.55 -5.28 -23.41
C LYS A 51 11.26 -6.65 -23.43
N GLY A 52 10.69 -7.67 -22.79
CA GLY A 52 11.06 -9.07 -23.08
C GLY A 52 11.42 -9.99 -21.91
N ASP A 53 10.76 -9.94 -20.76
CA ASP A 53 10.81 -11.08 -19.81
C ASP A 53 9.38 -11.66 -19.63
N PRO A 54 9.09 -12.86 -20.16
CA PRO A 54 7.81 -13.54 -19.99
C PRO A 54 7.83 -14.56 -18.83
N ARG A 55 8.72 -14.42 -17.85
CA ARG A 55 8.80 -15.34 -16.71
C ARG A 55 7.75 -15.08 -15.64
#